data_AF-A0AA86QNP6-F1
#
_entry.id   AF-A0AA86QNP6-F1
#
_cell.length_a   1.000
_cell.length_b   1.000
_cell.length_c   1.000
_cell.angle_alpha   90.00
_cell.angle_beta   90.00
_cell.angle_gamma   90.00
#
_symmetry.space_group_name_H-M   'P 1'
#
loop_
_entity.id
_entity.type
_entity.pdbx_description
1 polymer ?
#
loop_
_entity_poly.entity_id
_entity_poly.type
_entity_poly.pdbx_seq_one_letter_code
_entity_poly.pdbx_strand_id
1 'polypeptide(L)'
;MRRYHKNTIVVLVVFDLNNPESLKQVYVLLTEAQQTEHKYKYILVGNKSDLEKQYSNDDIEAFKNAWDIEVYFEVSAKTNNNIQELLQQAAREVVKINQQNEKQQQNESLLLKPKSKGFCC
;
A
#
# COMPACT_ATOMS: atom_id res chain seq x y z
N MET A 1 18.17 -0.38 -12.84
CA MET A 1 17.79 -0.62 -11.43
C MET A 1 16.66 0.34 -11.09
N ARG A 2 15.43 -0.15 -10.88
CA ARG A 2 14.30 0.68 -10.45
C ARG A 2 14.57 1.18 -9.03
N ARG A 3 14.38 2.48 -8.79
CA ARG A 3 14.65 3.11 -7.47
C ARG A 3 13.38 3.04 -6.63
N TYR A 4 13.32 2.09 -5.71
CA TYR A 4 12.35 2.11 -4.62
C TYR A 4 12.90 3.03 -3.50
N HIS A 5 12.09 4.00 -3.08
CA HIS A 5 12.53 5.02 -2.13
C HIS A 5 12.35 4.53 -0.67
N LYS A 6 13.41 4.66 0.13
CA LYS A 6 13.49 4.18 1.54
C LYS A 6 12.58 4.94 2.51
N ASN A 7 12.02 6.08 2.12
CA ASN A 7 11.09 6.88 2.92
C ASN A 7 9.64 6.80 2.43
N THR A 8 9.31 5.85 1.55
CA THR A 8 7.94 5.70 1.05
C THR A 8 7.11 4.84 2.00
N ILE A 9 5.96 5.37 2.41
CA ILE A 9 5.02 4.70 3.31
C ILE A 9 3.94 3.97 2.50
N VAL A 10 3.37 4.64 1.49
CA VAL A 10 2.32 4.13 0.62
C VAL A 10 2.79 4.14 -0.83
N VAL A 11 2.53 3.06 -1.56
CA VAL A 11 2.83 2.90 -2.98
C VAL A 11 1.53 2.65 -3.74
N LEU A 12 1.23 3.50 -4.72
CA LEU A 12 0.15 3.26 -5.67
C LEU A 12 0.67 2.38 -6.80
N VAL A 13 0.02 1.24 -7.01
CA VAL A 13 0.40 0.27 -8.04
C VAL A 13 -0.67 0.29 -9.11
N VAL A 14 -0.33 0.94 -10.22
CA VAL A 14 -1.30 1.29 -11.28
C VAL A 14 -1.16 0.33 -12.45
N PHE A 15 -2.28 -0.22 -12.91
CA PHE A 15 -2.40 -0.96 -14.15
C PHE A 15 -3.59 -0.43 -14.96
N ASP A 16 -3.69 -0.79 -16.22
CA ASP A 16 -4.81 -0.42 -17.08
C ASP A 16 -5.87 -1.52 -17.07
N LEU A 17 -7.13 -1.17 -16.78
CA LEU A 17 -8.26 -2.10 -16.73
C LEU A 17 -8.55 -2.81 -18.06
N ASN A 18 -8.08 -2.24 -19.16
CA ASN A 18 -8.29 -2.72 -20.51
C ASN A 18 -7.02 -3.34 -21.14
N ASN A 19 -5.96 -3.61 -20.35
CA ASN A 19 -4.71 -4.18 -20.85
C ASN A 19 -4.15 -5.27 -19.91
N PRO A 20 -4.43 -6.56 -20.21
CA PRO A 20 -3.91 -7.75 -19.53
C PRO A 20 -2.43 -7.69 -19.18
N GLU A 21 -1.60 -7.17 -20.09
CA GLU A 21 -0.15 -7.13 -19.93
C GLU A 21 0.30 -6.14 -18.85
N SER A 22 -0.47 -5.07 -18.62
CA SER A 22 -0.14 -4.08 -17.59
C SER A 22 -0.22 -4.67 -16.18
N LEU A 23 -1.18 -5.57 -15.91
CA LEU A 23 -1.29 -6.25 -14.62
C LEU A 23 -0.15 -7.27 -14.42
N LYS A 24 0.33 -7.92 -15.49
CA LYS A 24 1.52 -8.79 -15.41
C LYS A 24 2.77 -8.00 -15.05
N GLN A 25 2.92 -6.78 -15.61
CA GLN A 25 4.03 -5.91 -15.23
C GLN A 25 3.94 -5.49 -13.76
N VAL A 26 2.73 -5.25 -13.26
CA VAL A 26 2.48 -5.00 -11.84
C VAL A 26 2.87 -6.20 -10.97
N TYR A 27 2.56 -7.43 -11.39
CA TYR A 27 3.02 -8.64 -10.70
C TYR A 27 4.55 -8.65 -10.56
N VAL A 28 5.28 -8.42 -11.66
CA VAL A 28 6.75 -8.37 -11.65
C VAL A 28 7.27 -7.28 -10.71
N LEU A 29 6.65 -6.09 -10.74
CA LEU A 29 7.01 -4.96 -9.86
C LEU A 29 6.82 -5.29 -8.38
N LEU A 30 5.76 -6.02 -8.02
CA LEU A 30 5.51 -6.44 -6.65
C LEU A 30 6.49 -7.54 -6.20
N THR A 31 6.80 -8.50 -7.08
CA THR A 31 7.84 -9.51 -6.82
C THR A 31 9.20 -8.86 -6.57
N GLU A 32 9.58 -7.88 -7.40
CA GLU A 32 10.82 -7.12 -7.23
C GLU A 32 10.84 -6.35 -5.90
N ALA A 33 9.72 -5.73 -5.52
CA ALA A 33 9.63 -4.95 -4.30
C ALA A 33 9.65 -5.81 -3.02
N GLN A 34 9.12 -7.04 -3.07
CA GLN A 34 9.22 -8.00 -1.96
C GLN A 34 10.64 -8.45 -1.64
N GLN A 35 11.58 -8.32 -2.58
CA GLN A 35 13.00 -8.63 -2.33
C GLN A 35 13.70 -7.53 -1.53
N THR A 36 13.04 -6.40 -1.27
CA THR A 36 13.58 -5.33 -0.44
C THR A 36 13.20 -5.53 1.03
N GLU A 37 14.06 -5.10 1.95
CA GLU A 37 13.76 -5.13 3.40
C GLU A 37 12.65 -4.14 3.80
N HIS A 38 12.24 -3.26 2.87
CA HIS A 38 11.27 -2.21 3.15
C HIS A 38 9.84 -2.70 2.93
N LYS A 39 9.02 -2.60 3.96
CA LYS A 39 7.60 -2.95 3.87
C LYS A 39 6.80 -1.72 3.43
N TYR A 40 6.26 -1.79 2.21
CA TYR A 40 5.38 -0.76 1.66
C TYR A 40 3.91 -1.15 1.89
N LYS A 41 3.04 -0.16 2.15
CA LYS A 41 1.59 -0.34 2.01
C LYS A 41 1.20 -0.11 0.56
N TYR A 42 0.72 -1.15 -0.12
CA TYR A 42 0.28 -1.04 -1.52
C TYR A 42 -1.20 -0.67 -1.60
N ILE A 43 -1.53 0.15 -2.59
CA ILE A 43 -2.90 0.39 -3.03
C ILE A 43 -2.94 0.02 -4.52
N LEU A 44 -3.79 -0.94 -4.88
CA LEU A 44 -3.96 -1.36 -6.26
C LEU A 44 -4.89 -0.38 -6.98
N VAL A 45 -4.51 0.06 -8.18
CA VAL A 45 -5.27 1.06 -8.95
C VAL A 45 -5.46 0.58 -10.38
N GLY A 46 -6.71 0.26 -10.74
CA GLY A 46 -7.12 0.01 -12.11
C GLY A 46 -7.46 1.32 -12.81
N ASN A 47 -6.57 1.81 -13.66
CA ASN A 47 -6.77 3.03 -14.44
C ASN A 47 -7.53 2.75 -15.75
N LYS A 48 -7.95 3.82 -16.43
CA LYS A 48 -8.72 3.79 -17.68
C LYS A 48 -10.09 3.12 -17.52
N SER A 49 -10.75 3.37 -16.38
CA SER A 49 -12.12 2.89 -16.11
C SER A 49 -13.17 3.47 -17.07
N ASP A 50 -12.80 4.42 -17.93
CA ASP A 50 -13.62 4.93 -19.02
C ASP A 50 -13.65 4.00 -20.26
N LEU A 51 -12.84 2.95 -20.27
CA LEU A 51 -12.78 1.94 -21.34
C LEU A 51 -13.34 0.60 -20.88
N GLU A 52 -13.63 -0.28 -21.83
CA GLU A 52 -14.12 -1.64 -21.54
C GLU A 52 -13.07 -2.45 -20.76
N LYS A 53 -13.51 -2.99 -19.62
CA LYS A 53 -12.67 -3.76 -18.70
C LYS A 53 -12.44 -5.17 -19.25
N GLN A 54 -11.19 -5.65 -19.19
CA GLN A 54 -10.80 -7.00 -19.63
C GLN A 54 -10.59 -7.99 -18.47
N TYR A 55 -11.02 -7.62 -17.27
CA TYR A 55 -10.88 -8.43 -16.05
C TYR A 55 -12.24 -8.58 -15.37
N SER A 56 -12.49 -9.74 -14.78
CA SER A 56 -13.61 -9.89 -13.86
C SER A 56 -13.28 -9.27 -12.49
N ASN A 57 -14.28 -9.08 -11.64
CA ASN A 57 -14.04 -8.67 -10.26
C ASN A 57 -13.29 -9.76 -9.47
N ASP A 58 -13.56 -11.03 -9.78
CA ASP A 58 -12.92 -12.19 -9.16
C ASP A 58 -11.41 -12.24 -9.48
N ASP A 59 -11.00 -11.89 -10.70
CA ASP A 59 -9.59 -11.82 -11.09
C ASP A 59 -8.84 -10.77 -10.26
N ILE A 60 -9.46 -9.59 -10.08
CA ILE A 60 -8.90 -8.51 -9.28
C ILE A 60 -8.83 -8.91 -7.80
N GLU A 61 -9.87 -9.54 -7.28
CA GLU A 61 -9.91 -9.99 -5.89
C GLU A 61 -8.87 -11.08 -5.62
N ALA A 62 -8.73 -12.05 -6.52
CA ALA A 62 -7.67 -13.05 -6.45
C ALA A 62 -6.28 -12.41 -6.44
N PHE A 63 -6.06 -11.40 -7.29
CA PHE A 63 -4.79 -10.65 -7.31
C PHE A 63 -4.53 -9.93 -5.98
N LYS A 64 -5.54 -9.21 -5.46
CA LYS A 64 -5.44 -8.52 -4.16
C LYS A 64 -5.07 -9.48 -3.04
N ASN A 65 -5.75 -10.63 -2.97
CA ASN A 65 -5.54 -11.63 -1.93
C ASN A 65 -4.15 -12.27 -2.04
N ALA A 66 -3.67 -12.53 -3.26
CA ALA A 66 -2.34 -13.09 -3.48
C ALA A 66 -1.20 -12.16 -3.00
N TRP A 67 -1.44 -10.84 -2.99
CA TRP A 67 -0.46 -9.83 -2.63
C TRP A 67 -0.75 -9.11 -1.31
N ASP A 68 -1.73 -9.58 -0.54
CA ASP A 68 -2.18 -8.95 0.72
C ASP A 68 -2.52 -7.45 0.58
N ILE A 69 -3.15 -7.10 -0.55
CA ILE A 69 -3.54 -5.72 -0.86
C ILE A 69 -4.99 -5.51 -0.43
N GLU A 70 -5.21 -4.77 0.65
CA GLU A 70 -6.55 -4.49 1.17
C GLU A 70 -7.34 -3.52 0.26
N VAL A 71 -6.68 -2.52 -0.32
CA VAL A 71 -7.32 -1.36 -0.95
C VAL A 71 -7.19 -1.43 -2.47
N TYR A 72 -8.31 -1.27 -3.17
CA TYR A 72 -8.39 -1.22 -4.62
C TYR A 72 -9.30 -0.08 -5.09
N PHE A 73 -8.89 0.62 -6.15
CA PHE A 73 -9.68 1.65 -6.81
C PHE A 73 -9.69 1.44 -8.32
N GLU A 74 -10.85 1.68 -8.93
CA GLU A 74 -10.97 1.91 -10.37
C GLU A 74 -11.05 3.41 -10.63
N VAL A 75 -10.17 3.91 -11.49
CA VAL A 75 -10.04 5.34 -11.78
C VAL A 75 -9.98 5.60 -13.28
N SER A 76 -10.32 6.81 -13.67
CA SER A 76 -9.95 7.33 -14.98
C SER A 76 -9.22 8.65 -14.81
N ALA A 77 -7.91 8.63 -15.06
CA ALA A 77 -7.13 9.86 -15.12
C ALA A 77 -7.61 10.80 -16.24
N LYS A 78 -8.23 10.27 -17.29
CA LYS A 78 -8.74 11.04 -18.43
C LYS A 78 -9.99 11.83 -18.07
N THR A 79 -10.94 11.22 -17.37
CA THR A 79 -12.20 11.87 -16.98
C THR A 79 -12.16 12.45 -15.57
N ASN A 80 -11.02 12.32 -14.89
CA ASN A 80 -10.83 12.64 -13.48
C ASN A 80 -11.75 11.83 -12.53
N ASN A 81 -12.29 10.71 -13.00
CA ASN A 81 -13.16 9.86 -12.20
C ASN A 81 -12.37 9.16 -11.08
N ASN A 82 -12.86 9.31 -9.84
CA ASN A 82 -12.39 8.59 -8.65
C ASN A 82 -10.94 8.90 -8.23
N ILE A 83 -10.32 9.93 -8.83
CA ILE A 83 -8.94 10.36 -8.53
C ILE A 83 -8.86 11.01 -7.14
N GLN A 84 -9.84 11.83 -6.79
CA GLN A 84 -9.85 12.54 -5.51
C GLN A 84 -9.98 11.55 -4.34
N GLU A 85 -10.86 10.57 -4.47
CA GLU A 85 -11.11 9.52 -3.49
C GLU A 85 -9.87 8.65 -3.28
N LEU A 86 -9.20 8.27 -4.37
CA LEU A 86 -7.92 7.55 -4.33
C LEU A 86 -6.87 8.34 -3.55
N LEU A 87 -6.68 9.63 -3.88
CA LEU A 87 -5.68 10.47 -3.22
C LEU A 87 -6.00 10.70 -1.73
N GLN A 88 -7.27 10.92 -1.40
CA GLN A 88 -7.70 11.05 -0.02
C GLN A 88 -7.47 9.75 0.76
N GLN A 89 -7.74 8.59 0.14
CA GLN A 89 -7.48 7.31 0.79
C GLN A 89 -5.98 7.09 1.02
N ALA A 90 -5.14 7.37 0.02
CA ALA A 90 -3.70 7.27 0.17
C ALA A 90 -3.19 8.17 1.31
N ALA A 91 -3.67 9.41 1.42
CA ALA A 91 -3.33 10.31 2.52
C ALA A 91 -3.76 9.75 3.89
N ARG A 92 -4.98 9.17 3.98
CA ARG A 92 -5.46 8.52 5.20
C ARG A 92 -4.58 7.34 5.63
N GLU A 93 -4.15 6.50 4.68
CA GLU A 93 -3.25 5.39 4.97
C GLU A 93 -1.89 5.87 5.51
N VAL A 94 -1.32 6.94 4.92
CA VAL A 94 -0.07 7.54 5.42
C VAL A 94 -0.23 8.01 6.87
N VAL A 95 -1.31 8.73 7.19
CA VAL A 95 -1.56 9.22 8.55
C VAL A 95 -1.73 8.06 9.52
N LYS A 96 -2.49 7.03 9.14
CA LYS A 96 -2.71 5.82 9.96
C LYS A 96 -1.40 5.12 10.30
N ILE A 97 -0.52 4.93 9.31
CA ILE A 97 0.76 4.26 9.51
C ILE A 97 1.67 5.09 10.42
N ASN A 98 1.74 6.41 10.23
CA ASN A 98 2.52 7.28 11.11
C ASN A 98 2.06 7.20 12.56
N GLN A 99 0.75 7.26 12.80
CA GLN A 99 0.19 7.15 14.16
C GLN A 99 0.46 5.77 14.79
N GLN A 100 0.45 4.69 14.00
CA GLN A 100 0.80 3.35 14.48
C GLN A 100 2.27 3.26 14.87
N ASN A 101 3.16 3.83 14.07
CA ASN A 101 4.60 3.86 14.35
C ASN A 101 4.90 4.67 15.62
N GLU A 102 4.26 5.83 15.82
CA GLU A 102 4.39 6.64 17.03
C GLU A 102 3.95 5.87 18.30
N LYS A 103 2.82 5.16 18.23
CA LYS A 103 2.31 4.34 19.35
C LYS A 103 3.23 3.17 19.68
N GLN A 104 3.81 2.51 18.68
CA GLN A 104 4.76 1.41 18.89
C GLN A 104 6.01 1.91 19.62
N GLN A 105 6.59 3.03 19.18
CA GLN A 105 7.74 3.64 19.82
C GLN A 105 7.46 4.04 21.28
N GLN A 106 6.27 4.57 21.57
CA GLN A 106 5.85 4.89 22.94
C GLN A 106 5.70 3.64 23.82
N ASN A 107 5.12 2.56 23.30
CA ASN A 107 4.97 1.31 24.04
C ASN A 107 6.32 0.66 24.36
N GLU A 108 7.26 0.62 23.40
CA GLU A 108 8.61 0.09 23.62
C GLU A 108 9.39 0.91 24.66
N SER A 109 9.28 2.23 24.61
CA SER A 109 9.93 3.11 25.60
C SER A 109 9.28 3.04 26.99
N LEU A 110 7.99 2.69 27.10
CA LEU A 110 7.34 2.38 28.37
C LEU A 110 7.79 1.02 28.94
N LEU A 111 8.02 0.02 28.09
CA LEU A 111 8.51 -1.31 28.49
C LEU A 111 9.98 -1.30 28.93
N LEU A 112 10.76 -0.31 28.49
CA LEU A 112 12.17 -0.11 28.86
C LEU A 112 12.36 0.65 30.19
N LYS A 113 11.29 1.05 30.90
CA LYS A 113 11.46 1.62 32.25
C LYS A 113 12.04 0.56 33.18
N PRO A 114 13.26 0.75 33.73
CA PRO A 114 13.85 -0.23 34.62
C PRO A 114 12.93 -0.43 35.82
N LYS A 115 12.69 -1.70 36.19
CA LYS A 115 12.14 -2.03 37.51
C LYS A 115 13.07 -1.35 38.54
N SER A 116 12.62 -0.23 39.10
CA SER A 116 13.22 0.32 40.31
C SER A 116 13.06 -0.74 41.38
N LYS A 117 14.11 -1.55 41.58
CA LYS A 117 14.19 -2.42 42.75
C LYS A 117 14.20 -1.49 43.96
N GLY A 118 13.20 -1.70 44.82
CA GLY A 118 13.01 -0.94 46.04
C GLY A 118 14.21 -1.05 46.99
N PHE A 119 14.36 0.04 47.73
CA PHE A 119 14.91 0.21 49.09
C PHE A 119 15.36 -1.04 49.89
N CYS A 120 16.59 -0.99 50.42
CA CYS A 120 17.13 -1.48 51.72
C CYS A 120 18.68 -1.52 51.58
N CYS A 121 19.56 -1.06 52.49
CA CYS A 121 19.53 -0.52 53.85
C CYS A 121 20.43 0.71 53.92
#